data_AF-A0A1T4QYJ8-F1
#
_entry.id   AF-A0A1T4QYJ8-F1
#
_cell.length_a   1.000
_cell.length_b   1.000
_cell.length_c   1.000
_cell.angle_alpha   90.00
_cell.angle_beta   90.00
_cell.angle_gamma   90.00
#
_symmetry.space_group_name_H-M   'P 1'
#
loop_
_entity.id
_entity.type
_entity.pdbx_description
1 polymer ?
#
loop_
_entity_poly.entity_id
_entity_poly.type
_entity_poly.pdbx_seq_one_letter_code
_entity_poly.pdbx_strand_id
1 'polypeptide(L)'
;MNKYYQILDKILKQGKTQANKKGNIRYLLNEQLSLSPTDLLDIFENHGIARKKLKNELQLFMKGERQVERYREAGINWWDYCGPCSSIVIRPTLRSYRHC
;
A
#
# COMPACT_ATOMS: atom_id res chain seq x y z
N MET A 1 -10.03 20.20 5.50
CA MET A 1 -10.41 18.98 6.26
C MET A 1 -9.79 17.79 5.56
N ASN A 2 -8.95 17.03 6.23
CA ASN A 2 -8.19 15.97 5.57
C ASN A 2 -9.12 14.81 5.14
N LYS A 3 -9.26 14.63 3.82
CA LYS A 3 -10.15 13.64 3.20
C LYS A 3 -9.82 12.20 3.58
N TYR A 4 -8.56 11.91 3.90
CA TYR A 4 -8.13 10.60 4.38
C TYR A 4 -8.77 10.24 5.73
N TYR A 5 -8.81 11.19 6.67
CA TYR A 5 -9.48 10.94 7.96
C TYR A 5 -11.00 10.86 7.83
N GLN A 6 -11.59 11.58 6.87
CA GLN A 6 -13.03 11.47 6.60
C GLN A 6 -13.43 10.07 6.13
N ILE A 7 -12.64 9.43 5.24
CA ILE A 7 -12.95 8.07 4.79
C ILE A 7 -12.74 7.05 5.92
N LEU A 8 -11.72 7.25 6.78
CA LEU A 8 -11.52 6.40 7.96
C LEU A 8 -12.71 6.49 8.93
N ASP A 9 -13.18 7.70 9.23
CA ASP A 9 -14.37 7.91 10.07
C ASP A 9 -15.62 7.27 9.44
N LYS A 10 -15.78 7.37 8.11
CA LYS A 10 -16.86 6.71 7.39
C LYS A 10 -16.81 5.18 7.54
N ILE A 11 -15.63 4.57 7.43
CA ILE A 11 -15.43 3.12 7.66
C ILE A 11 -15.76 2.77 9.12
N LEU A 12 -15.39 3.60 10.09
CA LEU A 12 -15.69 3.37 11.50
C LEU A 12 -17.19 3.55 11.85
N LYS A 13 -17.92 4.37 11.11
CA LYS A 13 -19.37 4.56 11.35
C LYS A 13 -20.23 3.57 10.58
N GLN A 14 -19.92 3.34 9.32
CA GLN A 14 -20.78 2.61 8.37
C GLN A 14 -20.19 1.27 7.91
N GLY A 15 -18.94 0.96 8.29
CA GLY A 15 -18.26 -0.25 7.84
C GLY A 15 -18.82 -1.52 8.48
N LYS A 16 -18.91 -2.58 7.67
CA LYS A 16 -19.34 -3.93 8.05
C LYS A 16 -18.16 -4.72 8.62
N THR A 17 -18.42 -5.62 9.57
CA THR A 17 -17.40 -6.49 10.14
C THR A 17 -17.31 -7.79 9.33
N GLN A 18 -16.10 -8.19 8.96
CA GLN A 18 -15.81 -9.47 8.32
C GLN A 18 -14.74 -10.22 9.13
N ALA A 19 -15.02 -11.48 9.44
CA ALA A 19 -14.04 -12.39 10.03
C ALA A 19 -13.17 -13.02 8.94
N ASN A 20 -11.85 -13.02 9.13
CA ASN A 20 -10.90 -13.65 8.24
C ASN A 20 -9.91 -14.53 9.03
N LYS A 21 -9.17 -15.39 8.35
CA LYS A 21 -8.15 -16.29 8.92
C LYS A 21 -7.07 -15.56 9.72
N LYS A 22 -6.82 -14.27 9.44
CA LYS A 22 -5.84 -13.42 10.13
C LYS A 22 -6.46 -12.46 11.17
N GLY A 23 -7.77 -12.51 11.38
CA GLY A 23 -8.50 -11.62 12.28
C GLY A 23 -9.69 -10.92 11.63
N ASN A 24 -10.43 -10.17 12.45
CA ASN A 24 -11.62 -9.45 12.02
C ASN A 24 -11.24 -8.07 11.48
N ILE A 25 -11.85 -7.67 10.36
CA ILE A 25 -11.68 -6.33 9.76
C ILE A 25 -13.02 -5.62 9.66
N ARG A 26 -13.00 -4.28 9.67
CA ARG A 26 -14.13 -3.45 9.27
C ARG A 26 -13.88 -2.85 7.91
N TYR A 27 -14.84 -2.95 7.00
CA TYR A 27 -14.67 -2.54 5.62
C TYR A 27 -15.92 -1.87 5.05
N LEU A 28 -15.71 -1.04 4.03
CA LEU A 28 -16.75 -0.37 3.26
C LEU A 28 -16.41 -0.52 1.78
N LEU A 29 -17.39 -0.85 0.95
CA LEU A 29 -17.23 -1.09 -0.49
C LEU A 29 -17.79 0.07 -1.30
N ASN A 30 -17.35 0.18 -2.57
CA ASN A 30 -17.84 1.16 -3.53
C ASN A 30 -17.60 2.63 -3.12
N GLU A 31 -16.55 2.87 -2.34
CA GLU A 31 -16.12 4.22 -1.98
C GLU A 31 -15.06 4.73 -2.95
N GLN A 32 -15.18 6.00 -3.34
CA GLN A 32 -14.21 6.68 -4.19
C GLN A 32 -13.56 7.83 -3.41
N LEU A 33 -12.23 7.88 -3.42
CA LEU A 33 -11.45 8.94 -2.80
C LEU A 33 -10.70 9.73 -3.89
N SER A 34 -11.07 10.99 -4.06
CA SER A 34 -10.40 11.92 -4.99
C SER A 34 -9.48 12.86 -4.22
N LEU A 35 -8.17 12.71 -4.43
CA LEU A 35 -7.14 13.50 -3.77
C LEU A 35 -6.53 14.49 -4.78
N SER A 36 -6.48 15.76 -4.40
CA SER A 36 -5.68 16.77 -5.08
C SER A 36 -4.22 16.72 -4.59
N PRO A 37 -3.26 17.33 -5.30
CA PRO A 37 -1.88 17.42 -4.84
C PRO A 37 -1.74 18.01 -3.43
N THR A 38 -2.58 19.00 -3.08
CA THR A 38 -2.60 19.60 -1.74
C THR A 38 -3.08 18.59 -0.69
N ASP A 39 -4.13 17.82 -0.98
CA ASP A 39 -4.62 16.78 -0.07
C ASP A 39 -3.57 15.69 0.18
N LEU A 40 -2.73 15.39 -0.83
CA LEU A 40 -1.64 14.42 -0.69
C LEU A 40 -0.53 14.94 0.22
N LEU A 41 -0.15 16.22 0.11
CA LEU A 41 0.83 16.85 0.98
C LEU A 41 0.39 16.78 2.44
N ASP A 42 -0.88 17.10 2.72
CA ASP A 42 -1.46 16.99 4.06
C ASP A 42 -1.33 15.57 4.65
N ILE A 43 -1.50 14.52 3.83
CA ILE A 43 -1.34 13.12 4.28
C ILE A 43 0.13 12.84 4.61
N PHE A 44 1.05 13.27 3.75
CA PHE A 44 2.47 13.03 3.94
C PHE A 44 3.06 13.83 5.11
N GLU A 45 2.54 15.02 5.42
CA GLU A 45 2.97 15.81 6.57
C GLU A 45 2.45 15.26 7.89
N ASN A 46 1.20 14.81 7.92
CA ASN A 46 0.59 14.28 9.14
C ASN A 46 1.00 12.84 9.47
N HIS A 47 1.49 12.06 8.49
CA HIS A 47 1.99 10.70 8.73
C HIS A 47 3.48 10.57 8.42
N GLY A 48 4.22 9.98 9.36
CA GLY A 48 5.64 9.64 9.22
C GLY A 48 5.90 8.53 8.19
N ILE A 49 5.70 8.84 6.90
CA ILE A 49 5.89 7.91 5.80
C ILE A 49 7.36 7.94 5.36
N ALA A 50 7.93 6.74 5.13
CA ALA A 50 9.31 6.57 4.68
C ALA A 50 9.49 6.95 3.18
N ARG A 51 9.39 8.25 2.87
CA ARG A 51 9.42 8.81 1.49
C ARG A 51 10.63 8.35 0.68
N LYS A 52 11.81 8.24 1.29
CA LYS A 52 13.04 7.76 0.63
C LYS A 52 12.89 6.31 0.15
N LYS A 53 12.31 5.44 0.98
CA LYS A 53 12.06 4.03 0.65
C LYS A 53 11.03 3.88 -0.46
N LEU A 54 9.93 4.66 -0.41
CA LEU A 54 8.91 4.67 -1.47
C LEU A 54 9.47 5.17 -2.81
N LYS A 55 10.32 6.22 -2.80
CA LYS A 55 10.96 6.71 -4.02
C LYS A 55 11.87 5.65 -4.64
N ASN A 56 12.69 4.99 -3.82
CA ASN A 56 13.57 3.91 -4.29
C ASN A 56 12.76 2.71 -4.81
N GLU A 57 11.68 2.34 -4.12
CA GLU A 57 10.77 1.28 -4.57
C GLU A 57 10.17 1.62 -5.94
N LEU A 58 9.67 2.84 -6.12
CA LEU A 58 9.10 3.29 -7.39
C LEU A 58 10.15 3.26 -8.52
N GLN A 59 11.39 3.65 -8.24
CA GLN A 59 12.48 3.58 -9.21
C GLN A 59 12.82 2.14 -9.63
N LEU A 60 12.88 1.21 -8.67
CA LEU A 60 13.09 -0.22 -8.95
C LEU A 60 11.93 -0.79 -9.77
N PHE A 61 10.70 -0.40 -9.42
CA PHE A 61 9.50 -0.81 -10.15
C PHE A 61 9.51 -0.29 -11.60
N MET A 62 9.84 0.99 -11.82
CA MET A 62 9.93 1.57 -13.16
C MET A 62 11.02 0.92 -14.03
N LYS A 63 12.07 0.38 -13.40
CA LYS A 63 13.11 -0.42 -14.08
C LYS A 63 12.66 -1.85 -14.40
N GLY A 64 11.50 -2.27 -13.88
CA GLY A 64 10.99 -3.63 -14.05
C GLY A 64 11.63 -4.65 -13.12
N GLU A 65 12.26 -4.23 -12.03
CA GLU A 65 12.93 -5.12 -11.08
C GLU A 65 11.92 -5.96 -10.29
N ARG A 66 12.17 -7.27 -10.22
CA ARG A 66 11.26 -8.27 -9.61
C ARG A 66 11.89 -9.07 -8.48
N GLN A 67 13.21 -9.00 -8.31
CA GLN A 67 13.94 -9.73 -7.27
C GLN A 67 13.87 -8.99 -5.94
N VAL A 68 13.44 -9.67 -4.88
CA VAL A 68 13.30 -9.08 -3.53
C VAL A 68 14.65 -8.63 -2.98
N GLU A 69 15.72 -9.33 -3.35
CA GLU A 69 17.11 -9.05 -2.98
C GLU A 69 17.52 -7.63 -3.36
N ARG A 70 17.09 -7.16 -4.54
CA ARG A 70 17.37 -5.80 -5.03
C ARG A 70 16.64 -4.72 -4.23
N TYR A 71 15.46 -5.03 -3.70
CA TYR A 71 14.74 -4.13 -2.79
C TYR A 71 15.43 -4.11 -1.42
N ARG A 72 15.93 -5.26 -0.93
CA ARG A 72 16.71 -5.35 0.31
C ARG A 72 18.03 -4.57 0.22
N GLU A 73 18.73 -4.62 -0.92
CA GLU A 73 19.91 -3.77 -1.21
C GLU A 73 19.59 -2.28 -1.10
N ALA A 74 18.37 -1.88 -1.50
CA ALA A 74 17.87 -0.51 -1.36
C ALA A 74 17.34 -0.16 0.06
N GLY A 75 17.48 -1.07 1.03
CA GLY A 75 17.03 -0.91 2.42
C GLY A 75 15.51 -1.09 2.62
N ILE A 76 14.85 -1.78 1.67
CA ILE A 76 13.41 -2.01 1.65
C ILE A 76 13.12 -3.46 2.03
N ASN A 77 12.59 -3.69 3.24
CA ASN A 77 12.39 -5.04 3.80
C ASN A 77 10.92 -5.44 3.93
N TRP A 78 9.96 -4.61 3.48
CA TRP A 78 8.52 -4.93 3.63
C TRP A 78 8.07 -6.11 2.75
N TRP A 79 8.89 -6.51 1.77
CA TRP A 79 8.64 -7.65 0.89
C TRP A 79 9.13 -8.99 1.45
N ASP A 80 9.90 -8.98 2.55
CA ASP A 80 10.47 -10.21 3.15
C ASP A 80 9.39 -11.20 3.63
N TYR A 81 8.17 -10.71 3.89
CA TYR A 81 7.02 -11.54 4.24
C TYR A 81 6.52 -12.44 3.10
N CYS A 82 6.82 -12.10 1.84
CA CYS A 82 6.28 -12.80 0.67
C CYS A 82 6.98 -14.14 0.35
N GLY A 83 8.04 -14.50 1.08
CA GLY A 83 8.76 -15.77 0.95
C GLY A 83 9.77 -15.81 -0.21
N PRO A 84 10.69 -16.80 -0.20
CA PRO A 84 11.88 -16.82 -1.06
C PRO A 84 11.63 -17.01 -2.57
N CYS A 85 10.43 -17.43 -2.97
CA CYS A 85 10.08 -17.64 -4.39
C CYS A 85 9.18 -16.53 -4.97
N SER A 86 9.03 -15.40 -4.27
CA SER A 86 8.12 -14.35 -4.72
C SER A 86 8.84 -13.36 -5.65
N SER A 87 8.48 -13.37 -6.93
CA SER A 87 8.82 -12.29 -7.85
C SER A 87 7.81 -11.15 -7.66
N ILE A 88 8.29 -9.94 -7.42
CA ILE A 88 7.43 -8.76 -7.25
C ILE A 88 6.78 -8.44 -8.60
N VAL A 89 5.47 -8.65 -8.70
CA VAL A 89 4.66 -8.27 -9.87
C VAL A 89 3.66 -7.21 -9.42
N ILE A 90 3.95 -5.96 -9.74
CA ILE A 90 3.01 -4.84 -9.55
C ILE A 90 2.32 -4.63 -10.91
N ARG A 91 1.03 -5.03 -11.03
CA ARG A 91 0.22 -4.71 -12.22
C ARG A 91 -0.49 -3.36 -12.03
N PRO A 92 -0.77 -2.60 -13.11
CA PRO A 92 -1.38 -1.27 -13.04
C PRO A 92 -2.76 -1.20 -12.38
N THR A 93 -3.48 -2.33 -12.30
CA THR A 93 -4.87 -2.35 -11.84
C THR A 93 -5.20 -3.38 -10.77
N LEU A 94 -4.31 -4.34 -10.47
CA LEU A 94 -4.53 -5.37 -9.44
C LEU A 94 -3.18 -5.89 -8.93
N ARG A 95 -2.88 -5.71 -7.64
CA ARG A 95 -1.69 -6.28 -6.97
C ARG A 95 -1.83 -7.80 -6.93
N SER A 96 -1.32 -8.49 -7.97
CA SER A 96 -1.48 -9.93 -8.15
C SER A 96 -0.11 -10.62 -8.04
N TYR A 97 0.02 -11.48 -7.03
CA TYR A 97 1.15 -12.37 -6.84
C TYR A 97 1.10 -13.49 -7.89
N ARG A 98 2.23 -13.79 -8.53
CA ARG A 98 2.45 -15.13 -9.08
C ARG A 98 3.26 -15.89 -8.05
N HIS A 99 2.65 -16.90 -7.44
CA HIS A 99 3.43 -18.05 -6.99
C HIS A 99 3.86 -18.82 -8.25
N CYS A 100 5.09 -19.33 -8.26
CA CYS A 100 5.47 -20.38 -9.20
C CYS A 100 4.58 -21.61 -9.00
#